data_AF-A0A1R3UYQ8-F1
#
_entry.id   AF-A0A1R3UYQ8-F1
#
_cell.length_a   1.000
_cell.length_b   1.000
_cell.length_c   1.000
_cell.angle_alpha   90.00
_cell.angle_beta   90.00
_cell.angle_gamma   90.00
#
_symmetry.space_group_name_H-M   'P 1'
#
loop_
_entity.id
_entity.type
_entity.pdbx_description
1 polymer ?
#
loop_
_entity_poly.entity_id
_entity_poly.type
_entity_poly.pdbx_seq_one_letter_code
_entity_poly.pdbx_strand_id
1 'polypeptide(L)'
;MPIIEPSNKLSRTQKEYRICSNPYVFYRIIVDQYGARLMTATASEDAGGYRAFENQKFLISSTVQVFGDFDMEIVTKEDHAGRLYVETPVFLDAQHLIHIATTALDRMGFEDVAVLALRDMKALYEEFVIDDSGEDTYLSDGMWVRSDGRLIEK
;
A
#
# COMPACT_ATOMS: atom_id res chain seq x y z
N MET A 1 7.14 -4.25 13.46
CA MET A 1 6.18 -4.99 12.62
C MET A 1 5.32 -3.96 11.91
N PRO A 2 5.32 -3.93 10.57
CA PRO A 2 4.40 -3.07 9.81
C PRO A 2 2.93 -3.38 10.14
N ILE A 3 2.00 -2.48 9.87
CA ILE A 3 0.54 -2.63 9.98
C ILE A 3 -0.11 -1.70 8.97
N ILE A 4 -1.30 -2.07 8.48
CA ILE A 4 -2.12 -1.20 7.65
C ILE A 4 -3.23 -0.63 8.52
N GLU A 5 -3.33 0.70 8.60
CA GLU A 5 -4.32 1.36 9.45
C GLU A 5 -5.06 2.45 8.67
N PRO A 6 -6.37 2.67 8.91
CA PRO A 6 -7.06 3.84 8.38
C PRO A 6 -6.37 5.14 8.80
N SER A 7 -6.34 6.12 7.90
CA SER A 7 -5.81 7.45 8.15
C SER A 7 -6.79 8.50 7.62
N ASN A 8 -6.74 9.68 8.20
CA ASN A 8 -7.55 10.85 7.83
C ASN A 8 -6.67 12.09 7.67
N LYS A 9 -5.39 11.87 7.31
CA LYS A 9 -4.38 12.93 7.23
C LYS A 9 -4.67 13.85 6.05
N LEU A 10 -5.01 13.27 4.90
CA LEU A 10 -5.16 14.04 3.66
C LEU A 10 -6.55 14.68 3.53
N SER A 11 -7.58 13.99 3.99
CA SER A 11 -8.95 14.50 4.05
C SER A 11 -9.80 13.68 5.01
N ARG A 12 -10.89 14.27 5.50
CA ARG A 12 -11.94 13.56 6.27
C ARG A 12 -12.93 12.79 5.38
N THR A 13 -12.98 13.13 4.10
CA THR A 13 -13.93 12.55 3.12
C THR A 13 -13.27 11.57 2.16
N GLN A 14 -11.93 11.56 2.10
CA GLN A 14 -11.17 10.63 1.30
C GLN A 14 -10.78 9.42 2.14
N LYS A 15 -10.99 8.24 1.58
CA LYS A 15 -10.61 6.99 2.22
C LYS A 15 -9.09 6.82 2.05
N GLU A 16 -8.39 6.67 3.16
CA GLU A 16 -6.94 6.62 3.18
C GLU A 16 -6.47 5.56 4.18
N TYR A 17 -5.43 4.81 3.81
CA TYR A 17 -4.74 3.88 4.68
C TYR A 17 -3.26 4.23 4.75
N ARG A 18 -2.64 3.95 5.88
CA ARG A 18 -1.19 4.05 6.09
C ARG A 18 -0.60 2.67 6.28
N ILE A 19 0.56 2.42 5.68
CA ILE A 19 1.39 1.23 5.95
C ILE A 19 2.53 1.70 6.85
N CYS A 20 2.55 1.25 8.10
CA CYS A 20 3.41 1.81 9.15
C CYS A 20 3.92 0.77 10.14
N SER A 21 5.10 0.96 10.72
CA SER A 21 5.59 0.22 11.89
C SER A 21 5.99 1.25 12.92
N ASN A 22 5.27 1.35 14.04
CA ASN A 22 5.49 2.38 15.07
C ASN A 22 7.00 2.59 15.36
N PRO A 23 7.53 3.81 15.26
CA PRO A 23 6.85 5.09 15.00
C PRO A 23 6.79 5.53 13.54
N TYR A 24 7.10 4.67 12.57
CA TYR A 24 7.30 5.06 11.18
C TYR A 24 6.11 4.78 10.28
N VAL A 25 5.80 5.70 9.37
CA VAL A 25 4.96 5.46 8.19
C VAL A 25 5.84 5.31 6.97
N PHE A 26 5.57 4.26 6.18
CA PHE A 26 6.25 3.97 4.93
C PHE A 26 5.41 4.40 3.74
N TYR A 27 4.17 3.96 3.65
CA TYR A 27 3.30 4.24 2.51
C TYR A 27 1.94 4.76 2.94
N ARG A 28 1.25 5.37 1.98
CA ARG A 28 -0.16 5.69 2.03
C ARG A 28 -0.85 5.11 0.81
N ILE A 29 -2.03 4.54 1.03
CA ILE A 29 -2.96 4.13 -0.03
C ILE A 29 -4.12 5.10 0.03
N ILE A 30 -4.32 5.82 -1.06
CA ILE A 30 -5.42 6.78 -1.20
C ILE A 30 -6.45 6.15 -2.12
N VAL A 31 -7.68 6.06 -1.66
CA VAL A 31 -8.79 5.46 -2.40
C VAL A 31 -9.82 6.54 -2.72
N ASP A 32 -10.25 6.57 -3.97
CA ASP A 32 -11.34 7.40 -4.46
C ASP A 32 -12.25 6.60 -5.42
N GLN A 33 -13.22 7.29 -6.03
CA GLN A 33 -14.21 6.66 -6.92
C GLN A 33 -13.62 6.03 -8.19
N TYR A 34 -12.37 6.35 -8.54
CA TYR A 34 -11.68 5.85 -9.73
C TYR A 34 -10.71 4.71 -9.42
N GLY A 35 -10.48 4.40 -8.14
CA GLY A 35 -9.59 3.33 -7.69
C GLY A 35 -8.71 3.76 -6.53
N ALA A 36 -7.51 3.21 -6.48
CA ALA A 36 -6.53 3.44 -5.45
C ALA A 36 -5.18 3.87 -6.04
N ARG A 37 -4.41 4.63 -5.27
CA ARG A 37 -3.01 4.96 -5.58
C ARG A 37 -2.13 4.74 -4.36
N LEU A 38 -0.91 4.25 -4.60
CA LEU A 38 0.11 4.07 -3.58
C LEU A 38 1.08 5.24 -3.64
N MET A 39 1.48 5.76 -2.48
CA MET A 39 2.53 6.76 -2.39
C MET A 39 3.45 6.53 -1.20
N THR A 40 4.73 6.89 -1.33
CA THR A 40 5.65 6.91 -0.17
C THR A 40 5.30 8.06 0.76
N ALA A 41 5.26 7.80 2.06
CA ALA A 41 4.83 8.78 3.05
C ALA A 41 5.89 9.86 3.30
N THR A 42 5.53 11.11 2.98
CA THR A 42 6.28 12.31 3.34
C THR A 42 5.63 13.02 4.53
N ALA A 43 6.44 13.28 5.56
CA ALA A 43 6.07 13.85 6.87
C ALA A 43 4.99 13.13 7.71
N SER A 44 5.08 13.38 9.02
CA SER A 44 3.91 13.62 9.88
C SER A 44 4.36 14.63 10.93
N GLU A 45 3.71 15.79 10.99
CA GLU A 45 3.76 16.65 12.18
C GLU A 45 2.42 16.61 12.96
N ASP A 46 1.31 16.14 12.37
CA ASP A 46 -0.02 16.41 12.94
C ASP A 46 -0.90 15.20 13.27
N ALA A 47 -0.40 13.95 13.20
CA ALA A 47 -1.26 12.78 13.48
C ALA A 47 -0.59 11.68 14.32
N GLY A 48 -0.77 11.77 15.64
CA GLY A 48 -0.77 10.59 16.52
C GLY A 48 0.57 9.89 16.71
N GLY A 49 1.68 10.63 16.80
CA GLY A 49 2.99 10.09 17.20
C GLY A 49 3.77 9.34 16.12
N TYR A 50 3.16 9.08 14.96
CA TYR A 50 3.86 8.52 13.82
C TYR A 50 4.64 9.61 13.06
N ARG A 51 5.78 9.24 12.45
CA ARG A 51 6.62 10.08 11.61
C ARG A 51 6.95 9.37 10.30
N ALA A 52 7.31 10.12 9.26
CA ALA A 52 7.81 9.51 8.03
C ALA A 52 9.07 8.68 8.32
N PHE A 53 9.25 7.58 7.60
CA PHE A 53 10.46 6.76 7.72
C PHE A 53 11.72 7.60 7.48
N GLU A 54 12.74 7.46 8.32
CA GLU A 54 13.91 8.35 8.28
C GLU A 54 14.71 8.22 6.98
N ASN A 55 14.90 6.98 6.51
CA ASN A 55 15.67 6.71 5.29
C ASN A 55 14.77 6.75 4.04
N GLN A 56 14.23 7.94 3.75
CA GLN A 56 13.36 8.17 2.58
C GLN A 56 14.01 7.78 1.25
N LYS A 57 15.33 8.01 1.11
CA LYS A 57 16.05 7.62 -0.10
C LYS A 57 16.03 6.11 -0.32
N PHE A 58 16.22 5.32 0.74
CA PHE A 58 16.17 3.86 0.63
C PHE A 58 14.75 3.35 0.37
N LEU A 59 13.75 3.96 1.02
CA LEU A 59 12.35 3.65 0.76
C LEU A 59 11.99 3.91 -0.71
N ILE A 60 12.29 5.11 -1.23
CA ILE A 60 12.00 5.49 -2.62
C ILE A 60 12.74 4.57 -3.60
N SER A 61 14.05 4.37 -3.44
CA SER A 61 14.83 3.53 -4.36
C SER A 61 14.36 2.07 -4.37
N SER A 62 14.08 1.48 -3.21
CA SER A 62 13.53 0.11 -3.12
C SER A 62 12.16 0.02 -3.76
N THR A 63 11.32 1.04 -3.56
CA THR A 63 9.98 1.14 -4.16
C THR A 63 10.07 1.21 -5.69
N VAL A 64 10.93 2.08 -6.22
CA VAL A 64 11.16 2.25 -7.67
C VAL A 64 11.63 0.94 -8.30
N GLN A 65 12.53 0.21 -7.64
CA GLN A 65 13.00 -1.09 -8.12
C GLN A 65 11.86 -2.11 -8.19
N VAL A 66 11.03 -2.22 -7.14
CA VAL A 66 9.87 -3.12 -7.17
C VAL A 66 8.93 -2.73 -8.29
N PHE A 67 8.60 -1.45 -8.45
CA PHE A 67 7.75 -1.01 -9.56
C PHE A 67 8.32 -1.36 -10.94
N GLY A 68 9.63 -1.23 -11.12
CA GLY A 68 10.30 -1.66 -12.35
C GLY A 68 10.19 -3.17 -12.62
N ASP A 69 10.23 -4.00 -11.58
CA ASP A 69 10.09 -5.46 -11.72
C ASP A 69 8.66 -5.87 -12.11
N PHE A 70 7.66 -5.06 -11.76
CA PHE A 70 6.25 -5.27 -12.12
C PHE A 70 5.81 -4.45 -13.35
N ASP A 71 6.75 -3.84 -14.09
CA ASP A 71 6.50 -2.98 -15.26
C ASP A 71 5.44 -1.88 -15.00
N MET A 72 5.49 -1.29 -13.80
CA MET A 72 4.53 -0.28 -13.36
C MET A 72 5.07 1.14 -13.58
N GLU A 73 4.21 2.01 -14.10
CA GLU A 73 4.49 3.44 -14.16
C GLU A 73 4.46 4.10 -12.78
N ILE A 74 5.37 5.05 -12.56
CA ILE A 74 5.41 5.87 -11.36
C ILE A 74 5.74 7.32 -11.68
N VAL A 75 5.31 8.21 -10.79
CA VAL A 75 5.65 9.63 -10.84
C VAL A 75 6.42 10.00 -9.58
N THR A 76 7.59 10.63 -9.78
CA THR A 76 8.32 11.26 -8.68
C THR A 76 7.84 12.70 -8.51
N LYS A 77 7.53 13.10 -7.27
CA LYS A 77 6.98 14.41 -6.92
C LYS A 77 7.66 14.98 -5.68
N GLU A 78 7.46 16.27 -5.43
CA GLU A 78 7.90 16.95 -4.22
C GLU A 78 6.68 17.39 -3.40
N ASP A 79 6.76 17.28 -2.08
CA ASP A 79 5.75 17.84 -1.17
C ASP A 79 5.97 19.35 -0.95
N HIS A 80 5.07 19.99 -0.18
CA HIS A 80 5.17 21.42 0.13
C HIS A 80 6.44 21.84 0.89
N ALA A 81 7.19 20.89 1.46
CA ALA A 81 8.46 21.11 2.15
C ALA A 81 9.67 20.70 1.29
N GLY A 82 9.49 20.41 0.00
CA GLY A 82 10.55 20.03 -0.94
C GLY A 82 11.07 18.59 -0.74
N ARG A 83 10.30 17.72 -0.06
CA ARG A 83 10.68 16.32 0.12
C ARG A 83 10.16 15.48 -1.03
N LEU A 84 11.03 14.69 -1.61
CA LEU A 84 10.67 13.76 -2.68
C LEU A 84 9.80 12.63 -2.16
N TYR A 85 8.83 12.24 -2.98
CA TYR A 85 8.06 11.01 -2.86
C TYR A 85 7.78 10.43 -4.23
N VAL A 86 7.45 9.14 -4.27
CA VAL A 86 6.92 8.48 -5.46
C VAL A 86 5.46 8.13 -5.25
N GLU A 87 4.67 8.24 -6.30
CA GLU A 87 3.30 7.76 -6.34
C GLU A 87 3.00 7.02 -7.64
N THR A 88 2.03 6.13 -7.57
CA THR A 88 1.48 5.44 -8.73
C THR A 88 0.38 6.28 -9.40
N PRO A 89 0.09 6.04 -10.69
CA PRO A 89 -1.23 6.29 -11.25
C PRO A 89 -2.34 5.63 -10.41
N VAL A 90 -3.60 5.95 -10.73
CA VAL A 90 -4.75 5.30 -10.09
C VAL A 90 -4.93 3.91 -10.72
N PHE A 91 -4.97 2.88 -9.86
CA PHE A 91 -5.23 1.50 -10.20
C PHE A 91 -6.56 1.05 -9.61
N LEU A 92 -7.29 0.20 -10.32
CA LEU A 92 -8.55 -0.36 -9.79
C LEU A 92 -8.31 -1.35 -8.65
N ASP A 93 -7.15 -2.02 -8.66
CA ASP A 93 -6.81 -3.05 -7.68
C ASP A 93 -5.89 -2.51 -6.56
N ALA A 94 -6.51 -2.16 -5.44
CA ALA A 94 -5.80 -1.77 -4.23
C ALA A 94 -4.98 -2.93 -3.61
N GLN A 95 -5.33 -4.19 -3.88
CA GLN A 95 -4.61 -5.34 -3.35
C GLN A 95 -3.25 -5.48 -4.02
N HIS A 96 -3.17 -5.28 -5.33
CA HIS A 96 -1.91 -5.24 -6.04
C HIS A 96 -0.98 -4.17 -5.45
N LEU A 97 -1.50 -2.97 -5.16
CA LEU A 97 -0.72 -1.89 -4.53
C LEU A 97 -0.20 -2.26 -3.13
N ILE A 98 -0.98 -3.00 -2.33
CA ILE A 98 -0.53 -3.52 -1.04
C ILE A 98 0.59 -4.53 -1.24
N HIS A 99 0.43 -5.47 -2.18
CA HIS A 99 1.45 -6.46 -2.49
C HIS A 99 2.79 -5.77 -2.84
N ILE A 100 2.76 -4.79 -3.74
CA ILE A 100 3.93 -3.98 -4.08
C ILE A 100 4.57 -3.34 -2.85
N ALA A 101 3.77 -2.68 -2.00
CA ALA A 101 4.28 -2.03 -0.80
C ALA A 101 4.92 -3.03 0.17
N THR A 102 4.32 -4.21 0.33
CA THR A 102 4.86 -5.25 1.20
C THR A 102 6.14 -5.86 0.65
N THR A 103 6.23 -6.10 -0.66
CA THR A 103 7.43 -6.59 -1.34
C THR A 103 8.57 -5.59 -1.23
N ALA A 104 8.28 -4.29 -1.32
CA ALA A 104 9.30 -3.25 -1.12
C ALA A 104 9.83 -3.23 0.32
N LEU A 105 8.96 -3.39 1.32
CA LEU A 105 9.38 -3.47 2.73
C LEU A 105 10.16 -4.76 3.03
N ASP A 106 9.76 -5.89 2.46
CA ASP A 106 10.47 -7.16 2.58
C ASP A 106 11.91 -7.05 2.06
N ARG A 107 12.11 -6.45 0.88
CA ARG A 107 13.45 -6.17 0.32
C ARG A 107 14.30 -5.24 1.17
N MET A 108 13.66 -4.38 1.96
CA MET A 108 14.34 -3.51 2.91
C MET A 108 14.69 -4.21 4.23
N GLY A 109 14.34 -5.50 4.39
CA GLY A 109 14.61 -6.30 5.57
C GLY A 109 13.58 -6.13 6.69
N PHE A 110 12.38 -5.61 6.41
CA PHE A 110 11.29 -5.63 7.36
C PHE A 110 10.62 -7.02 7.32
N GLU A 111 10.98 -7.90 8.25
CA GLU A 111 10.36 -9.23 8.37
C GLU A 111 8.86 -9.15 8.77
N ASP A 112 8.10 -10.20 8.47
CA ASP A 112 6.67 -10.41 8.80
C ASP A 112 5.61 -9.55 8.08
N VAL A 113 5.93 -8.94 6.92
CA VAL A 113 4.92 -8.15 6.16
C VAL A 113 3.82 -9.01 5.50
N ALA A 114 4.11 -10.29 5.23
CA ALA A 114 3.19 -11.20 4.54
C ALA A 114 1.95 -11.58 5.38
N VAL A 115 2.10 -11.70 6.71
CA VAL A 115 0.97 -11.99 7.62
C VAL A 115 0.01 -10.80 7.74
N LEU A 116 0.51 -9.60 7.50
CA LEU A 116 -0.25 -8.34 7.52
C LEU A 116 -1.01 -8.10 6.24
N ALA A 117 -0.38 -8.39 5.09
CA ALA A 117 -1.10 -8.48 3.82
C ALA A 117 -2.28 -9.43 4.00
N LEU A 118 -2.06 -10.68 4.43
CA LEU A 118 -3.11 -11.69 4.56
C LEU A 118 -4.28 -11.33 5.51
N ARG A 119 -4.01 -10.76 6.70
CA ARG A 119 -5.07 -10.45 7.68
C ARG A 119 -5.88 -9.21 7.32
N ASP A 120 -5.22 -8.16 6.82
CA ASP A 120 -5.90 -6.90 6.49
C ASP A 120 -6.43 -6.90 5.04
N MET A 121 -5.91 -7.76 4.15
CA MET A 121 -6.49 -8.05 2.82
C MET A 121 -7.90 -8.62 2.94
N LYS A 122 -8.20 -9.43 3.97
CA LYS A 122 -9.55 -9.94 4.21
C LYS A 122 -10.51 -8.81 4.60
N ALA A 123 -10.08 -7.90 5.47
CA ALA A 123 -10.89 -6.77 5.91
C ALA A 123 -11.14 -5.76 4.77
N LEU A 124 -10.17 -5.55 3.88
CA LEU A 124 -10.35 -4.72 2.69
C LEU A 124 -11.19 -5.42 1.63
N TYR A 125 -10.97 -6.72 1.37
CA TYR A 125 -11.81 -7.52 0.46
C TYR A 125 -13.29 -7.47 0.86
N GLU A 126 -13.60 -7.69 2.14
CA GLU A 126 -14.96 -7.56 2.67
C GLU A 126 -15.57 -6.14 2.51
N GLU A 127 -14.74 -5.11 2.37
CA GLU A 127 -15.20 -3.71 2.19
C GLU A 127 -15.34 -3.30 0.71
N PHE A 128 -14.70 -4.03 -0.21
CA PHE A 128 -14.64 -3.69 -1.64
C PHE A 128 -15.35 -4.70 -2.56
N VAL A 129 -15.71 -5.88 -2.04
CA VAL A 129 -16.54 -6.84 -2.75
C VAL A 129 -17.96 -6.26 -2.94
N ILE A 130 -18.39 -6.19 -4.20
CA ILE A 130 -19.69 -5.64 -4.60
C ILE A 130 -20.80 -6.72 -4.50
N ASP A 131 -20.44 -8.01 -4.41
CA ASP A 131 -21.37 -9.12 -4.19
C ASP A 131 -20.87 -10.19 -3.20
N ASP A 132 -21.74 -10.68 -2.31
CA ASP A 132 -21.42 -11.77 -1.35
C ASP A 132 -21.23 -13.15 -2.02
N SER A 133 -20.70 -13.21 -3.25
CA SER A 133 -20.54 -14.45 -4.02
C SER A 133 -19.44 -15.36 -3.46
N GLY A 134 -18.46 -14.79 -2.75
CA GLY A 134 -17.33 -15.52 -2.17
C GLY A 134 -16.41 -16.15 -3.21
N GLU A 135 -16.46 -15.68 -4.46
CA GLU A 135 -15.68 -16.22 -5.57
C GLU A 135 -14.22 -15.75 -5.51
N ASP A 136 -13.31 -16.65 -5.94
CA ASP A 136 -11.89 -16.36 -6.01
C ASP A 136 -11.66 -15.18 -6.97
N THR A 137 -10.96 -14.14 -6.52
CA THR A 137 -10.67 -12.94 -7.32
C THR A 137 -9.37 -13.12 -8.07
N TYR A 138 -9.41 -12.94 -9.39
CA TYR A 138 -8.23 -12.99 -10.24
C TYR A 138 -7.39 -11.72 -10.08
N LEU A 139 -6.08 -11.86 -9.86
CA LEU A 139 -5.14 -10.75 -9.74
C LEU A 139 -4.45 -10.46 -11.09
N SER A 140 -3.47 -11.29 -11.43
CA SER A 140 -2.73 -11.36 -12.69
C SER A 140 -1.83 -12.61 -12.67
N ASP A 141 -1.29 -13.02 -13.82
CA ASP A 141 -0.32 -14.13 -13.94
C ASP A 141 -0.76 -15.49 -13.34
N GLY A 142 -2.04 -15.84 -13.50
CA GLY A 142 -2.56 -17.12 -12.98
C GLY A 142 -2.75 -17.13 -11.45
N MET A 143 -2.56 -15.99 -10.78
CA MET A 143 -2.74 -15.85 -9.35
C MET A 143 -4.17 -15.43 -9.01
N TRP A 144 -4.75 -16.13 -8.03
CA TRP A 144 -6.09 -15.92 -7.52
C TRP A 144 -6.06 -15.72 -6.01
N VAL A 145 -6.93 -14.85 -5.49
CA VAL A 145 -7.14 -14.66 -4.05
C VAL A 145 -8.47 -15.28 -3.68
N ARG A 146 -8.46 -16.18 -2.70
CA ARG A 146 -9.69 -16.75 -2.14
C ARG A 146 -10.29 -15.83 -1.08
N SER A 147 -11.55 -16.06 -0.74
CA SER A 147 -12.27 -15.37 0.34
C SER A 147 -11.64 -15.53 1.74
N ASP A 148 -10.72 -16.48 1.93
CA ASP A 148 -9.91 -16.62 3.16
C ASP A 148 -8.60 -15.81 3.13
N GLY A 149 -8.38 -15.01 2.09
CA GLY A 149 -7.20 -14.18 1.87
C GLY A 149 -6.02 -14.92 1.25
N ARG A 150 -6.10 -16.25 1.06
CA ARG A 150 -4.97 -17.03 0.52
C ARG A 150 -4.81 -16.79 -0.98
N LEU A 151 -3.55 -16.60 -1.37
CA LEU A 151 -3.11 -16.65 -2.76
C LEU A 151 -3.00 -18.11 -3.21
N ILE A 152 -3.61 -18.42 -4.35
CA ILE A 152 -3.50 -19.70 -5.04
C ILE A 152 -3.14 -19.46 -6.51
N GLU A 153 -2.34 -20.35 -7.07
CA GLU A 153 -2.09 -20.41 -8.51
C GLU A 153 -3.09 -21.40 -9.12
N LYS A 154 -3.77 -21.03 -10.22
CA LYS A 154 -4.67 -21.93 -10.97
C LYS A 154 -4.25 -22.07 -12.42
#